data_AF-A0A2H1WDS4-F1
#
_entry.id   AF-A0A2H1WDS4-F1
#
_cell.length_a   1.000
_cell.length_b   1.000
_cell.length_c   1.000
_cell.angle_alpha   90.00
_cell.angle_beta   90.00
_cell.angle_gamma   90.00
#
_symmetry.space_group_name_H-M   'P 1'
#
loop_
_entity.id
_entity.type
_entity.pdbx_description
1 polymer ?
#
loop_
_entity_poly.entity_id
_entity_poly.type
_entity_poly.pdbx_seq_one_letter_code
_entity_poly.pdbx_strand_id
1 'polypeptide(L)'
;MSNIIIDSLPQNHKKQAKFKLLMYPSEVLLDNCIRQDIYKIFFPINCLLFLLCSPKYSIRDGFITPNGKKLTILSFLSVCYVLVISIYYRYCDEMNDRLLLKNRNSIVTAITYFYSIYYCFGVIMVFILNIVHSQNNILFIIMFNAIDSNICHSMSARMIICNWVAVISVFGINFFIYFVNIISVTHYDGLRLSIFFSNLLFSTSDVNLLYAIQALCLLENYLKEWTKKVLVSKNECDVDKLSKIYLIILEAYNLYKSIFQVLPVNRVYFFC
;
A
#
# COMPACT_ATOMS: atom_id res chain seq x y z
N MET A 1 -1.80 14.96 29.16
CA MET A 1 -0.34 15.16 28.99
C MET A 1 0.08 15.60 27.58
N SER A 2 -0.79 15.58 26.57
CA SER A 2 -0.46 16.02 25.19
C SER A 2 -0.35 17.54 24.98
N ASN A 3 -0.97 18.36 25.83
CA ASN A 3 -1.04 19.82 25.60
C ASN A 3 0.28 20.58 25.84
N ILE A 4 1.21 20.03 26.63
CA ILE A 4 2.45 20.74 27.01
C ILE A 4 3.48 20.73 25.86
N ILE A 5 3.38 19.79 24.91
CA ILE A 5 4.33 19.65 23.79
C ILE A 5 3.99 20.58 22.62
N ILE A 6 2.74 21.04 22.51
CA ILE A 6 2.28 21.86 21.38
C ILE A 6 2.83 23.30 21.48
N ASP A 7 3.17 23.76 22.69
CA ASP A 7 3.53 25.15 22.92
C ASP A 7 4.97 25.56 22.58
N SER A 8 5.84 24.60 22.25
CA SER A 8 7.22 24.87 21.83
C SER A 8 7.43 24.94 20.31
N LEU A 9 6.39 24.72 19.50
CA LEU A 9 6.52 24.70 18.03
C LEU A 9 6.55 26.11 17.41
N PRO A 10 7.27 26.31 16.29
CA PRO A 10 7.24 27.55 15.50
C PRO A 10 5.81 27.91 15.08
N GLN A 11 5.46 29.20 15.01
CA GLN A 11 4.07 29.65 14.76
C GLN A 11 3.42 29.05 13.49
N ASN A 12 4.18 28.78 12.43
CA ASN A 12 3.67 28.12 11.22
C ASN A 12 3.34 26.63 11.44
N HIS A 13 4.09 25.92 12.30
CA HIS A 13 3.79 24.55 12.69
C HIS A 13 2.68 24.48 13.75
N LYS A 14 2.56 25.47 14.64
CA LYS A 14 1.42 25.57 15.55
C LYS A 14 0.12 25.77 14.78
N LYS A 15 0.08 26.61 13.74
CA LYS A 15 -1.11 26.75 12.88
C LYS A 15 -1.47 25.42 12.22
N GLN A 16 -0.53 24.70 11.61
CA GLN A 16 -0.81 23.39 10.99
C GLN A 16 -1.21 22.29 12.00
N ALA A 17 -0.58 22.22 13.16
CA ALA A 17 -0.91 21.24 14.20
C ALA A 17 -2.27 21.54 14.85
N LYS A 18 -2.58 22.83 15.07
CA LYS A 18 -3.87 23.29 15.60
C LYS A 18 -4.98 23.16 14.56
N PHE A 19 -4.69 23.32 13.27
CA PHE A 19 -5.63 23.01 12.17
C PHE A 19 -5.90 21.50 12.06
N LYS A 20 -4.85 20.66 12.15
CA LYS A 20 -5.00 19.18 12.22
C LYS A 20 -5.83 18.70 13.41
N LEU A 21 -5.77 19.40 14.54
CA LEU A 21 -6.56 19.09 15.75
C LEU A 21 -7.96 19.72 15.76
N LEU A 22 -8.20 20.79 15.01
CA LEU A 22 -9.51 21.45 14.92
C LEU A 22 -10.39 20.91 13.78
N MET A 23 -9.84 20.21 12.79
CA MET A 23 -10.63 19.66 11.67
C MET A 23 -11.22 18.27 11.92
N TYR A 24 -10.78 17.55 12.96
CA TYR A 24 -11.33 16.26 13.34
C TYR A 24 -11.70 16.27 14.82
N PRO A 25 -12.94 16.69 15.18
CA PRO A 25 -13.43 16.44 16.52
C PRO A 25 -13.31 14.94 16.83
N SER A 26 -13.06 14.58 18.09
CA SER A 26 -13.06 13.19 18.55
C SER A 26 -14.36 12.42 18.22
N GLU A 27 -15.40 13.16 17.82
CA GLU A 27 -16.68 12.66 17.29
C GLU A 27 -16.63 12.16 15.84
N VAL A 28 -15.59 12.46 15.03
CA VAL A 28 -15.47 11.91 13.65
C VAL A 28 -15.17 10.39 13.66
N LEU A 29 -14.81 9.81 14.81
CA LEU A 29 -14.81 8.36 14.97
C LEU A 29 -16.21 7.74 14.87
N LEU A 30 -17.29 8.51 15.06
CA LEU A 30 -18.67 8.04 14.95
C LEU A 30 -19.21 8.02 13.50
N ASP A 31 -18.59 8.74 12.56
CA ASP A 31 -19.02 8.75 11.14
C ASP A 31 -17.97 8.08 10.22
N ASN A 32 -17.36 7.01 10.73
CA ASN A 32 -16.43 6.15 9.99
C ASN A 32 -17.13 5.17 9.03
N CYS A 33 -18.43 5.37 8.77
CA CYS A 33 -19.17 4.54 7.84
C CYS A 33 -18.71 4.85 6.41
N ILE A 34 -18.06 3.88 5.77
CA ILE A 34 -17.60 4.03 4.40
C ILE A 34 -18.81 3.94 3.47
N ARG A 35 -18.94 4.89 2.55
CA ARG A 35 -19.92 4.76 1.46
C ARG A 35 -19.60 3.52 0.63
N GLN A 36 -20.65 2.78 0.25
CA GLN A 36 -20.52 1.51 -0.46
C GLN A 36 -19.69 1.60 -1.76
N ASP A 37 -19.69 2.76 -2.41
CA ASP A 37 -18.97 2.97 -3.67
C ASP A 37 -17.45 3.03 -3.47
N ILE A 38 -16.98 3.72 -2.43
CA ILE A 38 -15.55 3.78 -2.08
C ILE A 38 -15.07 2.40 -1.62
N TYR A 39 -15.91 1.70 -0.85
CA TYR A 39 -15.64 0.33 -0.47
C TYR A 39 -15.39 -0.54 -1.71
N LYS A 40 -16.27 -0.51 -2.72
CA LYS A 40 -16.14 -1.29 -3.95
C LYS A 40 -14.87 -0.98 -4.75
N ILE A 41 -14.37 0.25 -4.69
CA ILE A 41 -13.17 0.69 -5.41
C ILE A 41 -11.90 0.10 -4.79
N PHE A 42 -11.80 0.12 -3.46
CA PHE A 42 -10.61 -0.37 -2.74
C PHE A 42 -10.68 -1.85 -2.37
N PHE A 43 -11.86 -2.46 -2.40
CA PHE A 43 -12.08 -3.85 -2.05
C PHE A 43 -11.16 -4.84 -2.81
N PRO A 44 -10.96 -4.74 -4.14
CA PRO A 44 -10.17 -5.73 -4.88
C PRO A 44 -8.72 -5.79 -4.39
N ILE A 45 -8.11 -4.62 -4.15
CA ILE A 45 -6.74 -4.56 -3.63
C ILE A 45 -6.69 -5.00 -2.16
N ASN A 46 -7.65 -4.57 -1.33
CA ASN A 46 -7.64 -4.96 0.08
C ASN A 46 -7.80 -6.48 0.24
N CYS A 47 -8.62 -7.11 -0.60
CA CYS A 47 -8.77 -8.56 -0.69
C CYS A 47 -7.43 -9.23 -1.03
N LEU A 48 -6.72 -8.71 -2.03
CA LEU A 48 -5.43 -9.25 -2.42
C LEU A 48 -4.35 -9.05 -1.34
N LEU A 49 -4.29 -7.87 -0.72
CA LEU A 49 -3.39 -7.60 0.40
C LEU A 49 -3.68 -8.51 1.61
N PHE A 50 -4.94 -8.82 1.86
CA PHE A 50 -5.32 -9.77 2.90
C PHE A 50 -4.84 -11.20 2.57
N LEU A 51 -5.03 -11.65 1.32
CA LEU A 51 -4.53 -12.95 0.85
C LEU A 51 -3.00 -13.06 1.01
N LEU A 52 -2.30 -11.95 0.78
CA LEU A 52 -0.84 -11.86 0.91
C LEU A 52 -0.36 -11.56 2.35
N CYS A 53 -1.22 -11.72 3.35
CA CYS A 53 -0.91 -11.49 4.77
C CYS A 53 -0.38 -10.08 5.09
N SER A 54 -0.77 -9.09 4.29
CA SER A 54 -0.34 -7.69 4.41
C SER A 54 -1.53 -6.70 4.33
N PRO A 55 -2.64 -6.92 5.07
CA PRO A 55 -3.73 -5.96 5.08
C PRO A 55 -3.27 -4.61 5.63
N LYS A 56 -3.74 -3.49 5.07
CA LYS A 56 -3.42 -2.15 5.58
C LYS A 56 -4.37 -1.66 6.67
N TYR A 57 -5.61 -2.12 6.60
CA TYR A 57 -6.68 -1.82 7.53
C TYR A 57 -7.71 -2.96 7.50
N SER A 58 -8.58 -3.03 8.52
CA SER A 58 -9.67 -4.00 8.59
C SER A 58 -11.00 -3.28 8.42
N ILE A 59 -11.85 -3.77 7.54
CA ILE A 59 -13.22 -3.29 7.41
C ILE A 59 -14.13 -4.27 8.15
N ARG A 60 -14.89 -3.79 9.13
CA ARG A 60 -15.86 -4.57 9.91
C ARG A 60 -17.14 -3.77 10.01
N ASP A 61 -18.26 -4.38 9.60
CA ASP A 61 -19.61 -3.78 9.69
C ASP A 61 -19.72 -2.40 9.03
N GLY A 62 -18.97 -2.17 7.94
CA GLY A 62 -18.93 -0.88 7.23
C GLY A 62 -17.97 0.16 7.82
N PHE A 63 -17.31 -0.14 8.94
CA PHE A 63 -16.34 0.74 9.59
C PHE A 63 -14.90 0.33 9.27
N ILE A 64 -14.04 1.34 9.06
CA ILE A 64 -12.58 1.11 8.96
C ILE A 64 -12.00 1.12 10.36
N THR A 65 -11.30 0.04 10.68
CA THR A 65 -10.58 -0.11 11.94
C THR A 65 -9.11 -0.43 11.66
N PRO A 66 -8.20 0.01 12.55
CA PRO A 66 -6.81 -0.43 12.46
C PRO A 66 -6.71 -1.95 12.59
N ASN A 67 -5.68 -2.52 11.97
CA ASN A 67 -5.42 -3.94 12.08
C ASN A 67 -5.28 -4.35 13.54
N GLY A 68 -6.01 -5.40 13.93
CA GLY A 68 -5.87 -5.98 15.26
C GLY A 68 -4.51 -6.68 15.43
N LYS A 69 -4.09 -6.85 16.69
CA LYS A 69 -2.82 -7.53 17.05
C LYS A 69 -2.63 -8.88 16.34
N LYS A 70 -3.72 -9.64 16.15
CA LYS A 70 -3.69 -10.93 15.44
C LYS A 70 -3.17 -10.82 14.00
N LEU A 71 -3.63 -9.81 13.25
CA LEU A 71 -3.19 -9.59 11.86
C LEU A 71 -1.75 -9.08 11.82
N THR A 72 -1.35 -8.23 12.75
CA THR A 72 0.06 -7.79 12.86
C THR A 72 1.00 -8.95 13.16
N ILE A 73 0.62 -9.86 14.06
CA ILE A 73 1.39 -11.09 14.35
C ILE A 73 1.45 -11.97 13.10
N LEU A 74 0.34 -12.14 12.37
CA LEU A 74 0.33 -12.90 11.13
C LEU A 74 1.28 -12.30 10.07
N SER A 75 1.25 -10.99 9.87
CA SER A 75 2.18 -10.30 8.96
C SER A 75 3.63 -10.45 9.41
N PHE A 76 3.90 -10.39 10.71
CA PHE A 76 5.24 -10.62 11.26
C PHE A 76 5.74 -12.04 10.99
N LEU A 77 4.90 -13.05 11.26
CA LEU A 77 5.22 -14.45 10.97
C LEU A 77 5.47 -14.69 9.49
N SER A 78 4.71 -14.03 8.61
CA SER A 78 4.93 -14.05 7.16
C SER A 78 6.31 -13.51 6.78
N VAL A 79 6.73 -12.37 7.36
CA VAL A 79 8.09 -11.82 7.14
C VAL A 79 9.15 -12.81 7.62
N CYS A 80 9.02 -13.34 8.84
CA CYS A 80 9.97 -14.33 9.38
C CYS A 80 10.06 -15.57 8.50
N TYR A 81 8.92 -16.08 8.02
CA TYR A 81 8.86 -17.22 7.10
C TYR A 81 9.65 -16.94 5.82
N VAL A 82 9.41 -15.79 5.19
CA VAL A 82 10.12 -15.38 3.97
C VAL A 82 11.62 -15.28 4.20
N LEU A 83 12.06 -14.68 5.32
CA LEU A 83 13.48 -14.58 5.68
C LEU A 83 14.13 -15.96 5.87
N VAL A 84 13.50 -16.84 6.64
CA VAL A 84 14.02 -18.19 6.92
C VAL A 84 14.12 -19.01 5.64
N ILE A 85 13.06 -19.03 4.82
CA ILE A 85 13.07 -19.75 3.54
C ILE A 85 14.12 -19.18 2.58
N SER A 86 14.30 -17.86 2.53
CA SER A 86 15.31 -17.23 1.67
C SER A 86 16.73 -17.61 2.08
N ILE A 87 17.04 -17.57 3.39
CA ILE A 87 18.35 -17.96 3.91
C ILE A 87 18.59 -19.47 3.70
N TYR A 88 17.59 -20.29 4.02
CA TYR A 88 17.68 -21.75 3.88
C TYR A 88 17.88 -22.16 2.42
N TYR A 89 17.11 -21.61 1.49
CA TYR A 89 17.26 -21.86 0.06
C TYR A 89 18.68 -21.53 -0.42
N ARG A 90 19.24 -20.41 0.05
CA ARG A 90 20.62 -20.03 -0.29
C ARG A 90 21.66 -20.96 0.26
N TYR A 91 21.51 -21.37 1.51
CA TYR A 91 22.40 -22.35 2.12
C TYR A 91 22.39 -23.67 1.34
N CYS A 92 21.21 -24.18 0.97
CA CYS A 92 21.09 -25.40 0.16
C CYS A 92 21.67 -25.25 -1.25
N ASP A 93 21.42 -24.12 -1.92
CA ASP A 93 21.96 -23.83 -3.26
C ASP A 93 23.50 -23.83 -3.24
N GLU A 94 24.11 -23.19 -2.25
CA GLU A 94 25.58 -23.15 -2.09
C GLU A 94 26.17 -24.54 -1.83
N MET A 95 25.51 -25.37 -1.02
CA MET A 95 25.98 -26.73 -0.77
C MET A 95 25.97 -27.60 -2.04
N ASN A 96 24.91 -27.50 -2.84
CA ASN A 96 24.80 -28.30 -4.06
C ASN A 96 25.74 -27.82 -5.17
N ASP A 97 25.96 -26.52 -5.28
CA ASP A 97 26.89 -25.97 -6.26
C ASP A 97 28.34 -26.37 -6.00
N ARG A 98 28.76 -26.43 -4.72
CA ARG A 98 30.09 -26.94 -4.34
C ARG A 98 30.31 -28.38 -4.78
N LEU A 99 29.25 -29.18 -4.89
CA LEU A 99 29.30 -30.57 -5.31
C LEU A 99 29.30 -30.73 -6.85
N LEU A 100 28.64 -29.83 -7.59
CA LEU A 100 28.35 -30.05 -9.01
C LEU A 100 29.25 -29.27 -9.98
N LEU A 101 29.81 -28.09 -9.62
CA LEU A 101 30.47 -27.23 -10.62
C LEU A 101 31.69 -26.46 -10.06
N LYS A 102 32.90 -26.87 -10.46
CA LYS A 102 34.17 -26.16 -10.20
C LYS A 102 34.33 -24.84 -10.99
N ASN A 103 33.34 -24.43 -11.80
CA ASN A 103 33.48 -23.37 -12.81
C ASN A 103 32.32 -22.35 -12.86
N ARG A 104 31.63 -22.09 -11.74
CA ARG A 104 30.58 -21.06 -11.69
C ARG A 104 31.21 -19.65 -11.75
N ASN A 105 30.69 -18.78 -12.61
CA ASN A 105 31.12 -17.39 -12.72
C ASN A 105 30.86 -16.62 -11.40
N SER A 106 31.91 -16.14 -10.74
CA SER A 106 31.83 -15.39 -9.47
C SER A 106 30.85 -14.20 -9.51
N ILE A 107 30.69 -13.59 -10.69
CA ILE A 107 29.77 -12.47 -10.91
C ILE A 107 28.31 -12.89 -10.70
N VAL A 108 27.91 -14.06 -11.22
CA VAL A 108 26.53 -14.55 -11.09
C VAL A 108 26.19 -14.83 -9.63
N THR A 109 27.13 -15.42 -8.88
CA THR A 109 26.99 -15.67 -7.45
C THR A 109 26.84 -14.37 -6.66
N ALA A 110 27.65 -13.36 -6.97
CA ALA A 110 27.54 -12.04 -6.31
C ALA A 110 26.18 -11.38 -6.56
N ILE A 111 25.72 -11.32 -7.81
CA ILE A 111 24.41 -10.75 -8.17
C ILE A 111 23.28 -11.47 -7.42
N THR A 112 23.36 -12.79 -7.35
CA THR A 112 22.37 -13.64 -6.68
C THR A 112 22.32 -13.37 -5.17
N TYR A 113 23.47 -13.14 -4.55
CA TYR A 113 23.57 -12.77 -3.13
C TYR A 113 22.97 -11.40 -2.85
N PHE A 114 23.35 -10.38 -3.63
CA PHE A 114 22.79 -9.03 -3.51
C PHE A 114 21.27 -9.01 -3.71
N TYR A 115 20.77 -9.74 -4.71
CA TYR A 115 19.33 -9.86 -4.95
C TYR A 115 18.59 -10.42 -3.73
N SER A 116 19.18 -11.39 -3.02
CA SER A 116 18.55 -12.03 -1.87
C SER A 116 18.52 -11.14 -0.64
N ILE A 117 19.61 -10.39 -0.39
CA ILE A 117 19.64 -9.37 0.66
C ILE A 117 18.57 -8.31 0.38
N TYR A 118 18.52 -7.82 -0.85
CA TYR A 118 17.53 -6.82 -1.26
C TYR A 118 16.10 -7.33 -1.12
N TYR A 119 15.86 -8.57 -1.52
CA TYR A 119 14.56 -9.23 -1.37
C TYR A 119 14.11 -9.25 0.09
N CYS A 120 14.98 -9.70 1.01
CA CYS A 120 14.73 -9.69 2.45
C CYS A 120 14.45 -8.27 2.98
N PHE A 121 15.27 -7.30 2.57
CA PHE A 121 15.11 -5.90 2.97
C PHE A 121 13.78 -5.31 2.47
N GLY A 122 13.38 -5.60 1.24
CA GLY A 122 12.12 -5.14 0.66
C GLY A 122 10.91 -5.65 1.45
N VAL A 123 10.92 -6.92 1.86
CA VAL A 123 9.84 -7.52 2.66
C VAL A 123 9.77 -6.90 4.06
N ILE A 124 10.93 -6.70 4.72
CA ILE A 124 11.02 -6.02 6.02
C ILE A 124 10.50 -4.57 5.89
N MET A 125 10.91 -3.84 4.86
CA MET A 125 10.49 -2.47 4.62
C MET A 125 8.98 -2.35 4.42
N VAL A 126 8.39 -3.22 3.60
CA VAL A 126 6.93 -3.24 3.39
C VAL A 126 6.20 -3.47 4.73
N PHE A 127 6.68 -4.40 5.55
CA PHE A 127 6.11 -4.64 6.87
C PHE A 127 6.21 -3.43 7.80
N ILE A 128 7.38 -2.79 7.88
CA ILE A 128 7.58 -1.58 8.70
C ILE A 128 6.65 -0.46 8.22
N LEU A 129 6.59 -0.21 6.91
CA LEU A 129 5.72 0.82 6.33
C LEU A 129 4.25 0.57 6.64
N ASN A 130 3.79 -0.68 6.59
CA ASN A 130 2.42 -1.03 6.95
C ASN A 130 2.09 -0.73 8.42
N ILE A 131 3.04 -0.96 9.34
CA ILE A 131 2.85 -0.65 10.76
C ILE A 131 2.87 0.86 10.98
N VAL A 132 3.93 1.54 10.52
CA VAL A 132 4.17 2.97 10.73
C VAL A 132 3.04 3.81 10.13
N HIS A 133 2.56 3.46 8.93
CA HIS A 133 1.51 4.21 8.24
C HIS A 133 0.10 3.62 8.42
N SER A 134 -0.11 2.68 9.34
CA SER A 134 -1.44 2.07 9.57
C SER A 134 -2.53 3.11 9.83
N GLN A 135 -2.30 4.08 10.71
CA GLN A 135 -3.25 5.15 11.01
C GLN A 135 -3.43 6.11 9.82
N ASN A 136 -2.34 6.44 9.11
CA ASN A 136 -2.40 7.31 7.94
C ASN A 136 -3.20 6.67 6.80
N ASN A 137 -3.09 5.36 6.59
CA ASN A 137 -3.89 4.64 5.60
C ASN A 137 -5.39 4.72 5.91
N ILE A 138 -5.79 4.66 7.18
CA ILE A 138 -7.20 4.80 7.58
C ILE A 138 -7.69 6.22 7.31
N LEU A 139 -6.94 7.22 7.79
CA LEU A 139 -7.24 8.63 7.56
C LEU A 139 -7.37 8.95 6.08
N PHE A 140 -6.53 8.33 5.26
CA PHE A 140 -6.54 8.49 3.81
C PHE A 140 -7.86 8.01 3.17
N ILE A 141 -8.39 6.86 3.60
CA ILE A 141 -9.69 6.38 3.11
C ILE A 141 -10.85 7.25 3.63
N ILE A 142 -10.75 7.73 4.88
CA ILE A 142 -11.74 8.67 5.43
C ILE A 142 -11.78 9.98 4.62
N MET A 143 -10.61 10.52 4.23
CA MET A 143 -10.52 11.69 3.37
C MET A 143 -11.18 11.45 2.01
N PHE A 144 -11.00 10.27 1.40
CA PHE A 144 -11.73 9.93 0.17
C PHE A 144 -13.25 9.92 0.39
N ASN A 145 -13.72 9.38 1.50
CA ASN A 145 -15.15 9.40 1.87
C ASN A 145 -15.70 10.83 1.99
N ALA A 146 -14.93 11.72 2.62
CA ALA A 146 -15.27 13.13 2.72
C ALA A 146 -15.31 13.82 1.34
N ILE A 147 -14.35 13.54 0.46
CA ILE A 147 -14.32 14.11 -0.91
C ILE A 147 -15.53 13.61 -1.72
N ASP A 148 -15.79 12.31 -1.69
CA ASP A 148 -16.87 11.67 -2.45
C ASP A 148 -18.26 12.20 -2.09
N SER A 149 -18.54 12.32 -0.79
CA SER A 149 -19.81 12.83 -0.28
C SER A 149 -20.10 14.27 -0.72
N ASN A 150 -19.06 15.08 -0.93
CA ASN A 150 -19.20 16.48 -1.32
C ASN A 150 -19.21 16.70 -2.83
N ILE A 151 -18.52 15.86 -3.59
CA ILE A 151 -18.46 15.97 -5.05
C ILE A 151 -19.69 15.29 -5.71
N CYS A 152 -20.52 14.53 -4.98
CA CYS A 152 -21.73 13.87 -5.52
C CYS A 152 -21.47 13.23 -6.90
N HIS A 153 -20.31 12.58 -7.02
CA HIS A 153 -19.93 11.91 -8.25
C HIS A 153 -20.45 10.48 -8.16
N SER A 154 -21.29 10.07 -9.12
CA SER A 154 -21.51 8.64 -9.33
C SER A 154 -20.21 8.10 -9.91
N MET A 155 -19.37 7.55 -9.02
CA MET A 155 -18.19 6.79 -9.39
C MET A 155 -18.55 5.86 -10.55
N SER A 156 -17.88 6.04 -11.68
CA SER A 156 -18.20 5.24 -12.86
C SER A 156 -17.89 3.76 -12.57
N ALA A 157 -18.85 2.88 -12.85
CA ALA A 157 -18.64 1.42 -12.77
C ALA A 157 -17.38 0.97 -13.53
N ARG A 158 -17.02 1.72 -14.58
CA ARG A 158 -15.77 1.58 -15.34
C ARG A 158 -14.54 1.57 -14.45
N MET A 159 -14.44 2.44 -13.44
CA MET A 159 -13.26 2.51 -12.59
C MET A 159 -13.12 1.28 -11.68
N ILE A 160 -14.24 0.78 -11.16
CA ILE A 160 -14.27 -0.48 -10.38
C ILE A 160 -13.80 -1.64 -11.26
N ILE A 161 -14.30 -1.73 -12.50
CA ILE A 161 -13.88 -2.77 -13.46
C ILE A 161 -12.39 -2.64 -13.77
N CYS A 162 -11.90 -1.43 -14.06
CA CYS A 162 -10.47 -1.19 -14.31
C CYS A 162 -9.60 -1.63 -13.11
N ASN A 163 -10.05 -1.38 -11.87
CA ASN A 163 -9.32 -1.80 -10.68
C ASN A 163 -9.25 -3.33 -10.57
N TRP A 164 -10.35 -4.04 -10.83
CA TRP A 164 -10.36 -5.50 -10.88
C TRP A 164 -9.43 -6.06 -11.95
N VAL A 165 -9.50 -5.52 -13.17
CA VAL A 165 -8.63 -5.93 -14.28
C VAL A 165 -7.16 -5.72 -13.93
N ALA A 166 -6.81 -4.57 -13.33
CA ALA A 166 -5.44 -4.29 -12.92
C ALA A 166 -4.95 -5.26 -11.84
N VAL A 167 -5.77 -5.56 -10.82
CA VAL A 167 -5.44 -6.50 -9.74
C VAL A 167 -5.27 -7.92 -10.28
N ILE A 168 -6.20 -8.39 -11.11
CA ILE A 168 -6.14 -9.73 -11.73
C ILE A 168 -4.92 -9.83 -12.65
N SER A 169 -4.63 -8.78 -13.42
CA SER A 169 -3.47 -8.76 -14.32
C SER A 169 -2.16 -8.85 -13.54
N VAL A 170 -1.94 -8.00 -12.53
CA VAL A 170 -0.70 -8.01 -11.73
C VAL A 170 -0.55 -9.35 -11.00
N PHE A 171 -1.60 -9.82 -10.34
CA PHE A 171 -1.55 -11.09 -9.61
C PHE A 171 -1.36 -12.29 -10.54
N GLY A 172 -2.10 -12.32 -11.66
CA GLY A 172 -2.04 -13.40 -12.65
C GLY A 172 -0.68 -13.50 -13.35
N ILE A 173 -0.08 -12.37 -13.71
CA ILE A 173 1.27 -12.32 -14.30
C ILE A 173 2.30 -12.85 -13.29
N ASN A 174 2.29 -12.36 -12.04
CA ASN A 174 3.22 -12.82 -11.01
C ASN A 174 3.02 -14.31 -10.72
N PHE A 175 1.77 -14.77 -10.58
CA PHE A 175 1.45 -16.19 -10.39
C PHE A 175 1.98 -17.05 -11.54
N PHE A 176 1.76 -16.64 -12.80
CA PHE A 176 2.23 -17.36 -13.98
C PHE A 176 3.76 -17.45 -14.03
N ILE A 177 4.47 -16.33 -13.79
CA ILE A 177 5.94 -16.30 -13.76
C ILE A 177 6.47 -17.28 -12.70
N TYR A 178 5.92 -17.25 -11.49
CA TYR A 178 6.37 -18.13 -10.43
C TYR A 178 6.02 -19.60 -10.69
N PHE A 179 4.86 -19.86 -11.29
CA PHE A 179 4.44 -21.21 -11.66
C PHE A 179 5.38 -21.82 -12.71
N VAL A 180 5.71 -21.06 -13.77
CA VAL A 180 6.69 -21.50 -14.78
C VAL A 180 8.05 -21.75 -14.14
N ASN A 181 8.50 -20.86 -13.25
CA ASN A 181 9.77 -21.03 -12.54
C ASN A 181 9.83 -22.33 -11.73
N ILE A 182 8.74 -22.72 -11.05
CA ILE A 182 8.68 -24.00 -10.32
C ILE A 182 8.82 -25.20 -11.24
N ILE A 183 8.13 -25.19 -12.38
CA ILE A 183 8.17 -26.30 -13.35
C ILE A 183 9.57 -26.44 -13.94
N SER A 184 10.26 -25.33 -14.20
CA SER A 184 11.60 -25.35 -14.78
C SER A 184 12.69 -25.81 -13.79
N VAL A 185 12.51 -25.64 -12.48
CA VAL A 185 13.50 -26.03 -11.47
C VAL A 185 13.26 -27.49 -11.04
N THR A 186 13.82 -28.42 -11.82
CA THR A 186 13.56 -29.87 -11.75
C THR A 186 14.23 -30.62 -10.60
N HIS A 187 15.03 -29.97 -9.73
CA HIS A 187 15.89 -30.71 -8.78
C HIS A 187 15.51 -30.71 -7.29
N TYR A 188 14.54 -29.92 -6.81
CA TYR A 188 14.24 -29.82 -5.36
C TYR A 188 12.76 -30.03 -5.00
N ASP A 189 12.30 -31.27 -4.94
CA ASP A 189 10.87 -31.57 -4.74
C ASP A 189 10.29 -31.01 -3.43
N GLY A 190 11.07 -30.99 -2.34
CA GLY A 190 10.57 -30.55 -1.01
C GLY A 190 10.44 -29.03 -0.82
N LEU A 191 11.23 -28.21 -1.53
CA LEU A 191 11.31 -26.75 -1.28
C LEU A 191 10.53 -25.90 -2.28
N ARG A 192 10.07 -26.50 -3.39
CA ARG A 192 9.35 -25.80 -4.46
C ARG A 192 8.15 -25.02 -3.94
N LEU A 193 7.30 -25.65 -3.14
CA LEU A 193 6.11 -25.00 -2.59
C LEU A 193 6.48 -23.86 -1.65
N SER A 194 7.50 -24.04 -0.80
CA SER A 194 7.92 -22.99 0.13
C SER A 194 8.45 -21.76 -0.58
N ILE A 195 9.27 -21.95 -1.61
CA ILE A 195 9.79 -20.87 -2.46
C ILE A 195 8.66 -20.19 -3.22
N PHE A 196 7.70 -20.96 -3.75
CA PHE A 196 6.51 -20.41 -4.40
C PHE A 196 5.73 -19.47 -3.48
N PHE A 197 5.42 -19.92 -2.26
CA PHE A 197 4.72 -19.09 -1.28
C PHE A 197 5.54 -17.86 -0.88
N SER A 198 6.86 -18.00 -0.74
CA SER A 198 7.74 -16.86 -0.48
C SER A 198 7.66 -15.82 -1.61
N ASN A 199 7.78 -16.26 -2.86
CA ASN A 199 7.67 -15.40 -4.05
C ASN A 199 6.28 -14.76 -4.16
N LEU A 200 5.23 -15.53 -3.86
CA LEU A 200 3.87 -15.02 -3.80
C LEU A 200 3.74 -13.90 -2.75
N LEU A 201 4.30 -14.08 -1.55
CA LEU A 201 4.33 -13.06 -0.50
C LEU A 201 5.13 -11.82 -0.91
N PHE A 202 6.18 -11.97 -1.71
CA PHE A 202 6.93 -10.83 -2.24
C PHE A 202 6.12 -9.97 -3.23
N SER A 203 5.17 -10.58 -3.96
CA SER A 203 4.20 -9.89 -4.82
C SER A 203 3.44 -8.77 -4.08
N THR A 204 3.39 -8.81 -2.74
CA THR A 204 2.85 -7.73 -1.90
C THR A 204 3.45 -6.37 -2.23
N SER A 205 4.73 -6.30 -2.59
CA SER A 205 5.37 -5.05 -3.00
C SER A 205 4.74 -4.47 -4.28
N ASP A 206 4.45 -5.31 -5.27
CA ASP A 206 3.80 -4.90 -6.52
C ASP A 206 2.35 -4.47 -6.27
N VAL A 207 1.63 -5.20 -5.41
CA VAL A 207 0.26 -4.85 -5.00
C VAL A 207 0.23 -3.52 -4.25
N ASN A 208 1.22 -3.24 -3.40
CA ASN A 208 1.36 -1.95 -2.73
C ASN A 208 1.61 -0.79 -3.69
N LEU A 209 2.41 -1.01 -4.73
CA LEU A 209 2.63 -0.03 -5.79
C LEU A 209 1.33 0.20 -6.58
N LEU A 210 0.62 -0.88 -6.92
CA LEU A 210 -0.68 -0.78 -7.59
C LEU A 210 -1.69 0.01 -6.74
N TYR A 211 -1.72 -0.21 -5.42
CA TYR A 211 -2.53 0.57 -4.49
C TYR A 211 -2.17 2.06 -4.52
N ALA A 212 -0.88 2.39 -4.56
CA ALA A 212 -0.42 3.77 -4.68
C ALA A 212 -0.87 4.43 -5.99
N ILE A 213 -0.77 3.70 -7.11
CA ILE A 213 -1.19 4.20 -8.42
C ILE A 213 -2.70 4.44 -8.44
N GLN A 214 -3.50 3.48 -7.98
CA GLN A 214 -4.95 3.62 -7.95
C GLN A 214 -5.40 4.78 -7.05
N ALA A 215 -4.79 4.94 -5.88
CA ALA A 215 -5.03 6.08 -5.01
C ALA A 215 -4.75 7.44 -5.69
N LEU A 216 -3.65 7.52 -6.44
CA LEU A 216 -3.30 8.73 -7.19
C LEU A 216 -4.27 9.02 -8.32
N CYS A 217 -4.65 7.99 -9.10
CA CYS A 217 -5.65 8.12 -10.16
C CYS A 217 -7.03 8.59 -9.61
N LEU A 218 -7.41 8.13 -8.41
CA LEU A 218 -8.62 8.59 -7.74
C LEU A 218 -8.54 10.07 -7.38
N LEU A 219 -7.45 10.52 -6.77
CA LEU A 219 -7.24 11.94 -6.44
C LEU A 219 -7.27 12.82 -7.70
N GLU A 220 -6.65 12.36 -8.79
CA GLU A 220 -6.66 13.08 -10.07
C GLU A 220 -8.08 13.22 -10.63
N ASN A 221 -8.88 12.14 -10.57
CA ASN A 221 -10.27 12.18 -11.01
C ASN A 221 -11.12 13.13 -10.15
N TYR A 222 -10.94 13.12 -8.83
CA TYR A 222 -11.62 14.08 -7.95
C TYR A 222 -11.24 15.54 -8.25
N LEU A 223 -9.96 15.81 -8.54
CA LEU A 223 -9.49 17.14 -8.90
C LEU A 223 -10.09 17.61 -10.24
N LYS A 224 -10.25 16.71 -11.22
CA LYS A 224 -10.91 17.01 -12.50
C LYS A 224 -12.38 17.35 -12.29
N GLU A 225 -13.11 16.56 -11.50
CA GLU A 225 -14.52 16.81 -11.21
C GLU A 225 -14.72 18.09 -10.39
N TRP A 226 -13.84 18.36 -9.42
CA TRP A 226 -13.81 19.62 -8.70
C TRP A 226 -13.62 20.81 -9.65
N THR A 227 -12.64 20.74 -10.56
CA THR A 227 -12.38 21.79 -11.56
C THR A 227 -13.63 22.04 -12.43
N LYS A 228 -14.32 21.00 -12.88
CA LYS A 228 -15.57 21.13 -13.64
C LYS A 228 -16.65 21.87 -12.84
N LYS A 229 -16.82 21.54 -11.55
CA LYS A 229 -17.79 22.22 -10.68
C LYS A 229 -17.46 23.69 -10.48
N VAL A 230 -16.18 24.03 -10.30
CA VAL A 230 -15.73 25.43 -10.17
C VAL A 230 -16.07 26.22 -11.44
N LEU A 231 -15.87 25.65 -12.62
CA LEU A 231 -16.18 26.33 -13.90
C LEU A 231 -17.69 26.56 -14.12
N VAL A 232 -18.54 25.68 -13.59
CA VAL A 232 -20.01 25.79 -13.74
C VAL A 232 -20.63 26.68 -12.66
N SER A 233 -19.98 26.80 -11.50
CA SER A 233 -20.48 27.55 -10.35
C SER A 233 -20.49 29.06 -10.61
N LYS A 234 -21.69 29.66 -10.68
CA LYS A 234 -21.87 31.12 -10.78
C LYS A 234 -22.19 31.80 -9.45
N ASN A 235 -22.49 31.04 -8.40
CA ASN A 235 -22.94 31.56 -7.12
C ASN A 235 -21.76 31.75 -6.15
N GLU A 236 -21.73 32.87 -5.44
CA GLU A 236 -20.70 33.17 -4.43
C GLU A 236 -20.75 32.18 -3.25
N CYS A 237 -21.94 31.73 -2.84
CA CYS A 237 -22.10 30.79 -1.71
C CYS A 237 -21.48 29.41 -1.97
N ASP A 238 -21.31 29.00 -3.23
CA ASP A 238 -20.69 27.73 -3.60
C ASP A 238 -19.15 27.80 -3.52
N VAL A 239 -18.57 29.01 -3.57
CA VAL A 239 -17.11 29.24 -3.57
C VAL A 239 -16.47 28.73 -2.27
N ASP A 240 -17.08 29.03 -1.12
CA ASP A 240 -16.55 28.59 0.18
C ASP A 240 -16.55 27.06 0.32
N LYS A 241 -17.61 26.41 -0.17
CA LYS A 241 -17.72 24.94 -0.14
C LYS A 241 -16.70 24.30 -1.08
N LEU A 242 -16.56 24.83 -2.29
CA LEU A 242 -15.58 24.34 -3.28
C LEU A 242 -14.15 24.54 -2.80
N SER A 243 -13.85 25.67 -2.16
CA SER A 243 -12.55 25.95 -1.54
C SER A 243 -12.23 24.93 -0.44
N LYS A 244 -13.20 24.63 0.44
CA LYS A 244 -13.02 23.58 1.47
C LYS A 244 -12.74 22.20 0.87
N ILE A 245 -13.46 21.81 -0.19
CA ILE A 245 -13.22 20.51 -0.87
C ILE A 245 -11.82 20.46 -1.46
N TYR A 246 -11.35 21.56 -2.08
CA TYR A 246 -9.99 21.64 -2.62
C TYR A 246 -8.93 21.44 -1.54
N LEU A 247 -9.11 22.07 -0.37
CA LEU A 247 -8.21 21.89 0.77
C LEU A 247 -8.17 20.42 1.22
N ILE A 248 -9.30 19.73 1.28
CA ILE A 248 -9.36 18.29 1.62
C ILE A 248 -8.61 17.44 0.57
N ILE A 249 -8.78 17.72 -0.73
CA ILE A 249 -8.05 17.03 -1.82
C ILE A 249 -6.54 17.25 -1.65
N LEU A 250 -6.12 18.49 -1.38
CA LEU A 250 -4.71 18.83 -1.19
C LEU A 250 -4.12 18.14 0.05
N GLU A 251 -4.87 18.07 1.14
CA GLU A 251 -4.48 17.33 2.34
C GLU A 251 -4.36 15.82 2.07
N ALA A 252 -5.31 15.23 1.36
CA ALA A 252 -5.26 13.84 0.95
C ALA A 252 -4.03 13.56 0.06
N TYR A 253 -3.69 14.47 -0.86
CA TYR A 253 -2.47 14.37 -1.67
C TYR A 253 -1.18 14.45 -0.84
N ASN A 254 -1.14 15.34 0.15
CA ASN A 254 0.00 15.43 1.08
C ASN A 254 0.14 14.16 1.92
N LEU A 255 -0.99 13.60 2.37
CA LEU A 255 -1.02 12.34 3.10
C LEU A 255 -0.58 11.17 2.22
N TYR A 256 -1.05 11.11 0.98
CA TYR A 256 -0.58 10.18 -0.05
C TYR A 256 0.95 10.25 -0.19
N LYS A 257 1.51 11.45 -0.37
CA LYS A 257 2.96 11.63 -0.49
C LYS A 257 3.68 11.09 0.75
N SER A 258 3.18 11.37 1.95
CA SER A 258 3.77 10.84 3.19
C SER A 258 3.73 9.32 3.30
N ILE A 259 2.68 8.66 2.78
CA ILE A 259 2.53 7.19 2.85
C ILE A 259 3.37 6.50 1.76
N PHE A 260 3.37 7.04 0.55
CA PHE A 260 3.85 6.34 -0.64
C PHE A 260 5.19 6.83 -1.16
N GLN A 261 5.69 8.02 -0.81
CA GLN A 261 6.95 8.53 -1.36
C GLN A 261 8.15 7.61 -1.09
N VAL A 262 8.13 6.85 0.00
CA VAL A 262 9.20 5.89 0.35
C VAL A 262 9.24 4.70 -0.61
N LEU A 263 8.12 4.31 -1.22
CA LEU A 263 8.02 3.11 -2.05
C LEU A 263 8.73 3.24 -3.42
N PRO A 264 8.48 4.29 -4.24
CA PRO A 264 9.19 4.50 -5.51
C PRO A 264 10.68 4.77 -5.29
N VAL A 265 11.00 5.53 -4.24
CA VAL A 265 12.39 5.87 -3.87
C VAL A 265 13.20 4.60 -3.67
N ASN A 266 12.68 3.64 -2.89
CA ASN A 266 13.35 2.36 -2.68
C ASN A 266 13.54 1.54 -3.98
N ARG A 267 12.65 1.67 -4.98
CA ARG A 267 12.81 0.97 -6.27
C ARG A 267 13.79 1.68 -7.21
N VAL A 268 13.74 3.01 -7.30
CA VAL A 268 14.58 3.77 -8.26
C VAL A 268 16.06 3.71 -7.85
N TYR A 269 16.38 3.84 -6.56
CA TYR A 269 17.76 3.70 -6.07
C TYR A 269 18.36 2.31 -6.29
N PHE A 270 17.55 1.33 -6.72
CA PHE A 270 18.00 -0.04 -6.93
C PHE A 270 18.21 -0.38 -8.42
N PHE A 271 17.47 0.25 -9.33
CA PHE A 271 17.63 0.02 -10.77
C PHE A 271 18.72 0.91 -11.41
N CYS A 272 19.24 1.89 -10.67
CA CYS A 272 20.38 2.73 -11.06
C CYS A 272 21.65 2.29 -10.34
#